data_AF-A0A7M2X0K7-F1
#
_entry.id   AF-A0A7M2X0K7-F1
#
_cell.length_a   1.000
_cell.length_b   1.000
_cell.length_c   1.000
_cell.angle_alpha   90.00
_cell.angle_beta   90.00
_cell.angle_gamma   90.00
#
_symmetry.space_group_name_H-M   'P 1'
#
loop_
_entity.id
_entity.type
_entity.pdbx_description
1 polymer ?
#
loop_
_entity_poly.entity_id
_entity_poly.type
_entity_poly.pdbx_seq_one_letter_code
_entity_poly.pdbx_strand_id
1 'polypeptide(L)' 'MADHATNPTRPCERCGTMIPPERIEILPDTRLCVACSQAVGGEFQISFVAENLAKSGTMKKNYGAISMKKTRKPVRRAQG' A
#
# COMPACT_ATOMS: atom_id res chain seq x y z
N MET A 1 2.68 -32.23 19.95
CA MET A 1 3.79 -31.37 19.54
C MET A 1 3.19 -30.08 19.02
N ALA A 2 3.40 -28.94 19.70
CA ALA A 2 2.81 -27.67 19.28
C ALA A 2 3.60 -27.13 18.08
N ASP A 3 2.94 -27.09 16.92
CA ASP A 3 3.44 -26.42 15.72
C ASP A 3 3.44 -24.92 16.02
N HIS A 4 4.60 -24.38 16.39
CA HIS A 4 4.78 -22.94 16.57
C HIS A 4 4.60 -22.28 15.20
N ALA A 5 3.45 -21.63 15.01
CA ALA A 5 3.12 -20.86 13.82
C ALA A 5 4.31 -19.98 13.42
N THR A 6 4.98 -20.36 12.34
CA THR A 6 6.07 -19.62 11.72
C THR A 6 5.50 -18.31 11.23
N ASN A 7 5.61 -17.25 12.03
CA ASN A 7 5.16 -15.93 11.63
C ASN A 7 5.93 -15.56 10.36
N PRO A 8 5.26 -15.34 9.21
CA PRO A 8 5.94 -15.25 7.93
C PRO A 8 6.73 -13.94 7.84
N THR A 9 7.96 -13.94 8.35
CA THR A 9 8.87 -12.81 8.21
C THR A 9 9.50 -12.81 6.82
N ARG A 10 9.63 -11.63 6.21
CA ARG A 10 10.28 -11.43 4.90
C ARG A 10 11.23 -10.24 4.93
N PRO A 11 12.27 -10.21 4.08
CA PRO A 11 13.17 -9.06 4.00
C PRO A 11 12.48 -7.84 3.38
N CYS A 12 12.84 -6.64 3.86
CA CYS A 12 12.39 -5.37 3.31
C CYS A 12 12.92 -5.18 1.88
N GLU A 13 12.06 -4.84 0.93
CA GLU A 13 12.46 -4.61 -0.47
C GLU A 13 13.42 -3.41 -0.63
N ARG A 14 13.40 -2.45 0.30
CA ARG A 14 14.21 -1.22 0.24
C ARG A 14 15.59 -1.35 0.85
N CYS A 15 15.72 -2.01 2.01
CA CYS A 15 16.97 -2.08 2.78
C CYS A 15 17.41 -3.50 3.18
N GLY A 16 16.62 -4.54 2.87
CA GLY A 16 16.96 -5.93 3.15
C GLY A 16 16.74 -6.40 4.60
N THR A 17 16.52 -5.49 5.56
CA THR A 17 16.25 -5.88 6.97
C THR A 17 14.96 -6.69 7.08
N MET A 18 14.92 -7.67 7.97
CA MET A 18 13.69 -8.45 8.22
C MET A 18 12.55 -7.54 8.69
N ILE A 19 11.39 -7.70 8.06
CA ILE A 19 10.17 -7.00 8.48
C ILE A 19 9.66 -7.69 9.76
N PRO A 20 9.35 -6.91 10.81
CA PRO A 20 8.85 -7.47 12.05
C PRO A 20 7.57 -8.28 11.85
N PRO A 21 7.44 -9.45 12.49
CA PRO A 21 6.30 -10.34 12.36
C PRO A 21 4.96 -9.66 12.66
N GLU A 22 4.89 -8.89 13.74
CA GLU A 22 3.70 -8.14 14.17
C GLU A 22 3.21 -7.17 13.08
N ARG A 23 4.13 -6.65 12.28
CA ARG A 23 3.79 -5.76 11.17
C ARG A 23 3.17 -6.53 10.01
N ILE A 24 3.65 -7.74 9.74
CA ILE A 24 3.12 -8.58 8.65
C ILE A 24 1.74 -9.10 9.02
N GLU A 25 1.49 -9.41 10.30
CA GLU A 25 0.17 -9.76 10.79
C GLU A 25 -0.85 -8.63 10.58
N ILE A 26 -0.48 -7.39 10.91
CA ILE A 26 -1.38 -6.24 10.76
C ILE A 26 -1.47 -5.78 9.29
N LEU A 27 -0.36 -5.83 8.56
CA LEU A 27 -0.24 -5.35 7.17
C LEU A 27 0.36 -6.46 6.29
N PRO A 28 -0.42 -7.48 5.92
CA PRO A 28 0.08 -8.64 5.18
C PRO A 28 0.66 -8.29 3.82
N ASP A 29 0.23 -7.17 3.22
CA ASP A 29 0.72 -6.67 1.93
C ASP A 29 2.00 -5.82 2.03
N THR A 30 2.57 -5.61 3.22
CA THR A 30 3.67 -4.65 3.43
C THR A 30 5.03 -5.15 2.93
N ARG A 31 5.69 -4.43 2.02
CA ARG A 31 7.00 -4.81 1.47
C ARG A 31 8.15 -4.09 2.14
N LEU A 32 7.87 -3.19 3.08
CA LEU A 32 8.84 -2.34 3.75
C LEU A 32 8.90 -2.58 5.26
N CYS A 33 10.08 -2.43 5.86
CA CYS A 33 10.24 -2.33 7.31
C CYS A 33 9.73 -0.97 7.84
N VAL A 34 9.58 -0.83 9.17
CA VAL A 34 8.97 0.36 9.83
C VAL A 34 9.69 1.64 9.43
N ALA A 35 11.01 1.65 9.59
CA ALA A 35 11.86 2.79 9.24
C ALA A 35 11.72 3.17 7.74
N CYS A 36 11.78 2.20 6.83
CA CYS A 36 11.68 2.48 5.40
C CYS A 36 10.30 3.00 5.00
N SER A 37 9.23 2.47 5.60
CA SER A 37 7.86 2.91 5.36
C SER A 37 7.63 4.34 5.83
N GLN A 38 8.16 4.72 6.99
CA GLN A 38 8.09 6.08 7.51
C GLN A 38 8.86 7.05 6.61
N ALA A 39 10.06 6.67 6.18
CA ALA A 39 10.91 7.50 5.32
C ALA A 39 10.29 7.80 3.93
N VAL A 40 9.50 6.88 3.34
CA VAL A 40 8.86 7.09 2.03
C VAL A 40 7.42 7.61 2.11
N GLY A 41 6.90 7.81 3.32
CA GLY A 41 5.51 8.22 3.55
C GLY A 41 4.50 7.15 3.10
N GLY A 42 4.81 5.88 3.38
CA GLY A 42 3.94 4.75 3.07
C GLY A 42 4.03 4.21 1.65
N GLU A 43 3.65 2.94 1.51
CA GLU A 43 3.83 2.13 0.29
C GLU A 43 2.77 2.34 -0.78
N PHE A 44 1.62 2.88 -0.40
CA PHE A 44 0.47 3.01 -1.29
C PHE A 44 0.16 4.48 -1.52
N GLN A 45 -0.20 4.79 -2.77
CA GLN A 45 -0.82 6.04 -3.16
C GLN A 45 -2.30 5.78 -3.39
N ILE A 46 -3.15 6.59 -2.75
CA ILE A 46 -4.60 6.54 -2.91
C ILE A 46 -4.98 7.74 -3.76
N SER A 47 -5.59 7.49 -4.92
CA SER A 47 -6.16 8.54 -5.77
C SER A 47 -7.67 8.49 -5.71
N PHE A 48 -8.30 9.66 -5.57
CA PHE A 48 -9.73 9.84 -5.57
C PHE A 48 -10.14 10.48 -6.90
N VAL A 49 -11.12 9.90 -7.58
CA VAL A 49 -11.66 10.43 -8.84
C VAL A 49 -13.14 10.71 -8.62
N ALA A 50 -13.54 11.96 -8.80
CA ALA A 50 -14.96 12.31 -8.77
C ALA A 50 -15.63 11.78 -10.05
N GLU A 51 -16.61 10.90 -9.89
CA GLU A 51 -17.32 10.30 -11.00
C GLU A 51 -18.48 11.20 -11.43
N ASN A 52 -18.56 11.46 -12.73
CA ASN A 52 -19.73 12.13 -13.30
C ASN A 52 -20.83 11.09 -13.52
N LEU A 53 -21.91 11.21 -12.76
CA LEU A 53 -23.08 10.32 -12.81
C LEU A 53 -24.03 10.63 -13.97
N ALA A 54 -23.75 11.66 -14.76
CA ALA A 54 -24.55 11.97 -15.94
C ALA A 54 -24.26 10.96 -17.07
N LYS A 55 -25.23 10.81 -17.98
CA LYS A 55 -25.07 9.93 -19.14
C LYS A 55 -23.82 10.31 -19.95
N SER A 56 -23.02 9.32 -20.33
CA SER A 56 -21.86 9.50 -21.19
C SER A 56 -22.24 10.29 -22.44
N GLY A 57 -21.56 11.42 -22.69
CA GLY A 57 -21.82 12.30 -23.84
C GLY A 57 -22.75 13.49 -23.56
N THR A 58 -23.36 13.61 -22.38
CA THR A 58 -24.06 14.85 -21.98
C THR A 58 -23.12 15.83 -21.29
N MET A 59 -23.33 17.14 -21.52
CA MET A 59 -22.52 18.21 -20.94
C MET A 59 -22.85 18.49 -19.47
N LYS A 60 -23.91 17.87 -18.92
CA LYS A 60 -24.28 18.01 -17.51
C LYS A 60 -23.23 17.31 -16.64
N LYS A 61 -22.54 18.07 -15.79
CA LYS A 61 -21.61 17.52 -14.79
C LYS A 61 -22.35 17.30 -13.47
N ASN A 62 -22.47 16.05 -13.04
CA ASN A 62 -23.02 15.69 -11.72
C ASN A 62 -22.03 14.79 -10.97
N TYR A 63 -21.24 15.39 -10.09
CA TYR A 63 -20.27 14.69 -9.27
C TYR A 63 -20.91 14.24 -7.96
N GLY A 64 -21.60 13.10 -8.00
CA GLY A 64 -22.27 12.53 -6.82
C GLY A 64 -21.55 11.33 -6.21
N ALA A 65 -20.49 10.83 -6.85
CA ALA A 65 -19.71 9.69 -6.39
C ALA A 65 -18.21 9.98 -6.47
N ILE A 66 -17.44 9.30 -5.62
CA ILE A 66 -15.98 9.33 -5.61
C ILE A 66 -15.50 7.89 -5.74
N SER A 67 -14.75 7.57 -6.80
CA SER A 67 -14.01 6.31 -6.87
C SER A 67 -12.64 6.45 -6.26
N MET A 68 -12.26 5.43 -5.48
CA MET A 68 -10.96 5.34 -4.83
C MET A 68 -10.12 4.27 -5.52
N LYS A 69 -8.89 4.62 -5.92
CA LYS A 69 -7.91 3.68 -6.44
C LYS A 69 -6.66 3.67 -5.57
N LYS A 70 -6.35 2.50 -5.00
CA LYS A 70 -5.12 2.26 -4.22
C LYS A 70 -4.08 1.64 -5.15
N THR A 71 -2.97 2.34 -5.36
CA THR A 71 -1.85 1.88 -6.21
C THR A 71 -0.59 1.79 -5.37
N ARG A 72 0.22 0.74 -5.53
CA ARG A 72 1.50 0.62 -4.83
C ARG A 72 2.55 1.51 -5.51
N LYS A 73 3.30 2.27 -4.71
CA LYS A 73 4.43 3.07 -5.20
C LYS A 73 5.60 2.15 -5.57
N PRO A 74 6.40 2.49 -6.59
CA PRO A 74 7.63 1.76 -6.88
C PRO A 74 8.63 1.91 -5.73
N VAL A 75 9.10 0.79 -5.18
CA VAL A 75 10.12 0.78 -4.13
C VAL A 75 11.50 0.89 -4.76
N ARG A 76 12.16 2.03 -4.60
CA ARG A 76 13.58 2.20 -4.95
C ARG A 76 14.44 1.71 -3.78
N ARG A 77 15.45 0.87 -4.06
CA ARG A 77 16.42 0.45 -3.05
C ARG A 77 17.15 1.68 -2.48
N ALA A 78 17.36 1.70 -1.18
CA ALA A 78 18.21 2.73 -0.57
C ALA A 78 19.65 2.46 -1.04
N GLN A 79 20.25 3.41 -1.75
CA GLN A 79 21.68 3.38 -2.01
C GLN A 79 22.35 3.55 -0.63
N GLY A 80 23.26 2.62 -0.31
CA GLY A 80 23.95 2.56 0.98
C GLY A 80 24.78 3.79 1.28
#